data_AF-A0A7V6FEA5-F1
#
_entry.id   AF-A0A7V6FEA5-F1
#
_cell.length_a   1.000
_cell.length_b   1.000
_cell.length_c   1.000
_cell.angle_alpha   90.00
_cell.angle_beta   90.00
_cell.angle_gamma   90.00
#
_symmetry.space_group_name_H-M   'P 1'
#
loop_
_entity.id
_entity.type
_entity.pdbx_description
1 polymer ?
#
loop_
_entity_poly.entity_id
_entity_poly.type
_entity_poly.pdbx_seq_one_letter_code
_entity_poly.pdbx_strand_id
1 'polypeptide(L)'
;MKADSIYDNIRQNIDDEGRLPFDFWAASPEDSFTSPGENDTLLSLSEEYGSDPVERLLKRHKRQPVSGPALSKQEIELIDTFGWASAQGVAPDQAAAREHLVEVLTKSGDADQVKLAILSLPIQLEAIDEEIEEILWTLGLAEDLTYYVLDAAFYLQLGNDQIYFDYAKRLHHYGRIMAFQSMDRMSEQQIDWMMRQGIPDTPDIYELSYDLLYLMEVNEMVQRDTLDPIYFDGILRLLEGVMASDNEKKQLDGYLHLDTFIRHLRRHARRQVPKLKHLETYSRLVDYFEDSPIADAEVLADRFRQMYRRVDWRPMIEQALASEEVEEMDLGLMVSELFDVDDSETVWRLMQQKPLIGAIYADRILKFPQKRDRVIDYYAELLSSDESFGNYSVYSLLLMELYRFPGMGMKLIEQALNETDDIAERAMEVILRWSRDEGESVEVLYPELSARLAERMKRASRELTKRYQWLQDKDRAKRN
;
A
#
# COMPACT_ATOMS: atom_id res chain seq x y z
N MET A 1 35.04 -9.89 -4.51
CA MET A 1 34.47 -11.04 -3.77
C MET A 1 33.54 -11.74 -4.72
N LYS A 2 33.56 -13.08 -4.82
CA LYS A 2 32.44 -13.79 -5.47
C LYS A 2 31.24 -13.54 -4.56
N ALA A 3 30.15 -13.03 -5.12
CA ALA A 3 28.88 -12.98 -4.39
C ALA A 3 28.49 -14.42 -4.03
N ASP A 4 28.00 -14.63 -2.81
CA ASP A 4 27.49 -15.93 -2.38
C ASP A 4 26.28 -16.32 -3.25
N SER A 5 26.08 -17.61 -3.48
CA SER A 5 24.97 -18.08 -4.32
C SER A 5 23.62 -17.63 -3.76
N ILE A 6 22.79 -17.01 -4.60
CA ILE A 6 21.43 -16.59 -4.23
C ILE A 6 20.59 -17.81 -3.82
N TYR A 7 20.70 -18.90 -4.58
CA TYR A 7 19.97 -20.14 -4.30
C TYR A 7 20.35 -20.74 -2.94
N ASP A 8 21.64 -20.83 -2.64
CA ASP A 8 22.11 -21.37 -1.36
C ASP A 8 21.71 -20.45 -0.20
N ASN A 9 21.75 -19.12 -0.41
CA ASN A 9 21.31 -18.14 0.58
C ASN A 9 19.82 -18.33 0.91
N ILE A 10 18.97 -18.47 -0.11
CA ILE A 10 17.54 -18.75 0.09
C ILE A 10 17.37 -20.06 0.88
N ARG A 11 17.99 -21.16 0.43
CA ARG A 11 17.85 -22.48 1.10
C ARG A 11 18.27 -22.47 2.57
N GLN A 12 19.27 -21.67 2.94
CA GLN A 12 19.76 -21.57 4.32
C GLN A 12 18.84 -20.76 5.23
N ASN A 13 17.98 -19.91 4.66
CA ASN A 13 17.09 -19.02 5.42
C ASN A 13 15.63 -19.45 5.40
N ILE A 14 15.29 -20.53 4.69
CA ILE A 14 13.95 -21.13 4.74
C ILE A 14 13.70 -21.75 6.11
N ASP A 15 12.56 -21.42 6.72
CA ASP A 15 12.12 -22.00 7.99
C ASP A 15 11.46 -23.40 7.82
N ASP A 16 11.04 -23.99 8.94
CA ASP A 16 10.40 -25.30 8.98
C ASP A 16 9.04 -25.33 8.23
N GLU A 17 8.43 -24.17 7.97
CA GLU A 17 7.18 -24.02 7.22
C GLU A 17 7.42 -23.75 5.71
N GLY A 18 8.69 -23.69 5.29
CA GLY A 18 9.06 -23.44 3.91
C GLY A 18 9.03 -21.96 3.53
N ARG A 19 9.07 -21.03 4.49
CA ARG A 19 9.00 -19.58 4.30
C ARG A 19 10.33 -18.90 4.53
N LEU A 20 10.53 -17.77 3.87
CA LEU A 20 11.62 -16.85 4.18
C LEU A 20 11.18 -15.81 5.24
N PRO A 21 12.13 -15.19 5.96
CA PRO A 21 11.86 -14.02 6.79
C PRO A 21 11.13 -12.94 6.00
N PHE A 22 10.24 -12.19 6.67
CA PHE A 22 9.42 -11.15 6.04
C PHE A 22 10.24 -10.06 5.36
N ASP A 23 11.44 -9.77 5.88
CA ASP A 23 12.38 -8.76 5.38
C ASP A 23 13.53 -9.36 4.56
N PHE A 24 13.41 -10.61 4.08
CA PHE A 24 14.44 -11.27 3.30
C PHE A 24 14.56 -10.69 1.87
N TRP A 25 15.79 -10.46 1.44
CA TRP A 25 16.14 -10.08 0.07
C TRP A 25 17.24 -10.98 -0.47
N ALA A 26 17.10 -11.44 -1.72
CA ALA A 26 18.11 -12.28 -2.36
C ALA A 26 19.40 -11.50 -2.71
N ALA A 27 19.29 -10.20 -2.96
CA ALA A 27 20.40 -9.27 -3.21
C ALA A 27 20.41 -8.08 -2.22
N SER A 28 21.54 -7.38 -2.10
CA SER A 28 21.71 -6.29 -1.14
C SER A 28 20.68 -5.15 -1.34
N PRO A 29 20.09 -4.60 -0.27
CA PRO A 29 19.06 -3.55 -0.33
C PRO A 29 19.48 -2.25 -1.03
N GLU A 30 20.79 -1.99 -1.16
CA GLU A 30 21.32 -0.79 -1.82
C GLU A 30 20.98 -0.71 -3.33
N ASP A 31 20.59 -1.83 -3.95
CA ASP A 31 20.24 -1.91 -5.37
C ASP A 31 18.71 -1.93 -5.66
N SER A 32 17.84 -1.93 -4.64
CA SER A 32 16.39 -2.17 -4.83
C SER A 32 15.47 -1.49 -3.81
N PHE A 33 15.44 -0.15 -3.79
CA PHE A 33 14.46 0.63 -3.00
C PHE A 33 13.09 0.83 -3.69
N THR A 34 12.79 0.02 -4.69
CA THR A 34 11.57 0.13 -5.48
C THR A 34 10.79 -1.18 -5.39
N SER A 35 9.47 -1.11 -5.31
CA SER A 35 8.59 -2.27 -5.36
C SER A 35 9.03 -3.21 -6.49
N PRO A 36 9.05 -4.55 -6.28
CA PRO A 36 9.43 -5.50 -7.32
C PRO A 36 8.65 -5.20 -8.62
N GLY A 37 9.36 -4.75 -9.66
CA GLY A 37 8.79 -4.46 -10.99
C GLY A 37 8.49 -3.01 -11.36
N GLU A 38 8.45 -2.05 -10.43
CA GLU A 38 8.13 -0.65 -10.78
C GLU A 38 9.26 0.07 -11.54
N ASN A 39 10.52 -0.33 -11.33
CA ASN A 39 11.68 0.22 -12.04
C ASN A 39 12.58 -0.85 -12.67
N ASP A 40 12.14 -2.11 -12.67
CA ASP A 40 12.92 -3.17 -13.31
C ASP A 40 12.74 -3.04 -14.84
N THR A 41 13.81 -2.65 -15.52
CA THR A 41 13.84 -2.55 -16.99
C THR A 41 13.47 -3.87 -17.69
N LEU A 42 13.57 -5.01 -17.01
CA LEU A 42 13.06 -6.29 -17.50
C LEU A 42 11.54 -6.39 -17.49
N LEU A 43 10.88 -5.82 -16.48
CA LEU A 43 9.41 -5.82 -16.32
C LEU A 43 8.72 -4.82 -17.26
N SER A 44 9.28 -3.62 -17.45
CA SER A 44 8.72 -2.65 -18.42
C SER A 44 8.74 -3.16 -19.87
N LEU A 45 9.65 -4.07 -20.21
CA LEU A 45 9.67 -4.78 -21.50
C LEU A 45 8.59 -5.87 -21.60
N SER A 46 8.04 -6.35 -20.49
CA SER A 46 6.99 -7.37 -20.44
C SER A 46 5.57 -6.79 -20.55
N GLU A 47 5.33 -5.58 -20.02
CA GLU A 47 4.02 -4.92 -20.11
C GLU A 47 3.76 -4.26 -21.49
N GLU A 48 4.82 -3.80 -22.17
CA GLU A 48 4.71 -3.07 -23.43
C GLU A 48 4.63 -4.00 -24.68
N TYR A 49 4.94 -5.30 -24.53
CA TYR A 49 5.04 -6.23 -25.67
C TYR A 49 4.52 -7.63 -25.30
N GLY A 50 3.58 -8.14 -26.11
CA GLY A 50 2.76 -9.34 -25.82
C GLY A 50 3.46 -10.68 -25.57
N SER A 51 2.65 -11.74 -25.54
CA SER A 51 2.88 -13.07 -24.91
C SER A 51 3.96 -13.99 -25.49
N ASP A 52 5.00 -13.50 -26.18
CA ASP A 52 6.09 -14.34 -26.75
C ASP A 52 7.43 -14.13 -26.00
N PRO A 53 7.91 -15.11 -25.22
CA PRO A 53 9.22 -15.08 -24.54
C PRO A 53 10.41 -14.80 -25.47
N VAL A 54 10.36 -15.28 -26.71
CA VAL A 54 11.44 -15.15 -27.70
C VAL A 54 11.52 -13.71 -28.22
N GLU A 55 10.37 -13.06 -28.45
CA GLU A 55 10.32 -11.67 -28.90
C GLU A 55 10.82 -10.70 -27.82
N ARG A 56 10.56 -10.99 -26.54
CA ARG A 56 11.04 -10.22 -25.38
C ARG A 56 12.57 -10.22 -25.27
N LEU A 57 13.20 -11.41 -25.28
CA LEU A 57 14.66 -11.54 -25.18
C LEU A 57 15.39 -10.96 -26.40
N LEU A 58 14.89 -11.19 -27.62
CA LEU A 58 15.51 -10.69 -28.85
C LEU A 58 15.47 -9.15 -28.97
N LYS A 59 14.46 -8.49 -28.41
CA LYS A 59 14.37 -7.01 -28.42
C LYS A 59 15.30 -6.36 -27.39
N ARG A 60 15.54 -6.98 -26.24
CA ARG A 60 16.55 -6.51 -25.26
C ARG A 60 17.96 -6.57 -25.83
N HIS A 61 18.31 -7.65 -26.53
CA HIS A 61 19.58 -7.74 -27.26
C HIS A 61 19.77 -6.58 -28.27
N LYS A 62 18.69 -6.17 -28.95
CA LYS A 62 18.72 -5.08 -29.94
C LYS A 62 18.72 -3.67 -29.33
N ARG A 63 18.22 -3.49 -28.10
CA ARG A 63 18.21 -2.23 -27.36
C ARG A 63 19.16 -2.33 -26.17
N GLN A 64 20.46 -2.12 -26.39
CA GLN A 64 21.35 -1.80 -25.27
C GLN A 64 20.86 -0.50 -24.61
N PRO A 65 20.56 -0.49 -23.30
CA PRO A 65 20.10 0.72 -22.62
C PRO A 65 21.23 1.75 -22.56
N VAL A 66 20.92 3.01 -22.87
CA VAL A 66 21.84 4.16 -22.74
C VAL A 66 22.06 4.52 -21.26
N SER A 67 21.22 4.01 -20.36
CA SER A 67 21.33 4.12 -18.91
C SER A 67 20.73 2.87 -18.25
N GLY A 68 21.59 1.92 -17.88
CA GLY A 68 21.31 0.66 -17.19
C GLY A 68 22.57 -0.21 -17.19
N PRO A 69 22.72 -1.21 -16.30
CA PRO A 69 23.85 -2.13 -16.38
C PRO A 69 23.88 -2.80 -17.75
N ALA A 70 25.02 -2.73 -18.42
CA ALA A 70 25.21 -3.38 -19.72
C ALA A 70 25.15 -4.90 -19.52
N LEU A 71 24.46 -5.62 -20.42
CA LEU A 71 24.48 -7.08 -20.43
C LEU A 71 25.93 -7.56 -20.39
N SER A 72 26.22 -8.48 -19.47
CA SER A 72 27.51 -9.11 -19.35
C SER A 72 27.82 -9.87 -20.65
N LYS A 73 29.12 -10.03 -20.94
CA LYS A 73 29.55 -10.74 -22.15
C LYS A 73 28.98 -12.17 -22.21
N GLN A 74 28.79 -12.81 -21.05
CA GLN A 74 28.21 -14.15 -20.92
C GLN A 74 26.70 -14.15 -21.18
N GLU A 75 25.97 -13.11 -20.76
CA GLU A 75 24.53 -12.96 -21.03
C GLU A 75 24.26 -12.72 -22.52
N ILE A 76 25.11 -11.92 -23.17
CA ILE A 76 25.07 -11.72 -24.62
C ILE A 76 25.36 -13.05 -25.32
N GLU A 77 26.35 -13.81 -24.87
CA GLU A 77 26.68 -15.14 -25.41
C GLU A 77 25.52 -16.14 -25.24
N LEU A 78 24.81 -16.09 -24.10
CA LEU A 78 23.66 -16.94 -23.81
C LEU A 78 22.46 -16.63 -24.73
N ILE A 79 22.15 -15.34 -24.88
CA ILE A 79 21.07 -14.85 -25.75
C ILE A 79 21.42 -15.10 -27.23
N ASP A 80 22.66 -14.88 -27.63
CA ASP A 80 23.13 -15.05 -29.01
C ASP A 80 23.22 -16.52 -29.41
N THR A 81 23.68 -17.40 -28.51
CA THR A 81 23.85 -18.82 -28.82
C THR A 81 22.50 -19.52 -28.94
N PHE A 82 21.55 -19.23 -28.04
CA PHE A 82 20.31 -20.00 -27.95
C PHE A 82 19.09 -19.27 -28.55
N GLY A 83 19.01 -17.94 -28.41
CA GLY A 83 17.96 -17.13 -29.04
C GLY A 83 18.07 -17.12 -30.56
N TRP A 84 19.31 -17.15 -31.10
CA TRP A 84 19.54 -17.23 -32.54
C TRP A 84 19.37 -18.65 -33.10
N ALA A 85 19.78 -19.69 -32.36
CA ALA A 85 19.58 -21.08 -32.75
C ALA A 85 18.09 -21.45 -32.82
N SER A 86 17.30 -21.05 -31.81
CA SER A 86 15.85 -21.25 -31.78
C SER A 86 15.14 -20.48 -32.91
N ALA A 87 15.56 -19.23 -33.18
CA ALA A 87 15.05 -18.43 -34.30
C ALA A 87 15.42 -18.98 -35.71
N GLN A 88 16.42 -19.86 -35.80
CA GLN A 88 16.85 -20.52 -37.05
C GLN A 88 16.42 -21.98 -37.16
N GLY A 89 15.63 -22.51 -36.21
CA GLY A 89 15.20 -23.91 -36.22
C GLY A 89 16.34 -24.91 -35.98
N VAL A 90 17.44 -24.47 -35.37
CA VAL A 90 18.53 -25.34 -34.91
C VAL A 90 18.20 -25.78 -33.49
N ALA A 91 17.92 -27.08 -33.31
CA ALA A 91 17.65 -27.65 -32.00
C ALA A 91 18.87 -27.45 -31.09
N PRO A 92 18.74 -26.74 -29.95
CA PRO A 92 19.85 -26.54 -29.04
C PRO A 92 20.26 -27.85 -28.38
N ASP A 93 21.55 -28.00 -28.06
CA ASP A 93 22.06 -29.11 -27.26
C ASP A 93 21.43 -29.03 -25.86
N GLN A 94 20.37 -29.82 -25.66
CA GLN A 94 19.54 -29.83 -24.47
C GLN A 94 20.36 -30.14 -23.21
N ALA A 95 21.35 -31.03 -23.31
CA ALA A 95 22.15 -31.45 -22.16
C ALA A 95 23.09 -30.32 -21.72
N ALA A 96 23.77 -29.67 -22.66
CA ALA A 96 24.66 -28.56 -22.37
C ALA A 96 23.89 -27.31 -21.88
N ALA A 97 22.73 -27.02 -22.49
CA ALA A 97 21.85 -25.94 -22.05
C ALA A 97 21.36 -26.18 -20.60
N ARG A 98 20.89 -27.40 -20.30
CA ARG A 98 20.47 -27.79 -18.96
C ARG A 98 21.58 -27.63 -17.94
N GLU A 99 22.77 -28.19 -18.20
CA GLU A 99 23.92 -28.11 -17.28
C GLU A 99 24.29 -26.65 -16.97
N HIS A 100 24.32 -25.81 -18.00
CA HIS A 100 24.65 -24.40 -17.83
C HIS A 100 23.57 -23.63 -17.06
N LEU A 101 22.29 -23.85 -17.35
CA LEU A 101 21.19 -23.20 -16.63
C LEU A 101 21.17 -23.59 -15.16
N VAL A 102 21.30 -24.88 -14.84
CA VAL A 102 21.41 -25.36 -13.45
C VAL A 102 22.60 -24.71 -12.75
N GLU A 103 23.74 -24.59 -13.44
CA GLU A 103 24.91 -23.92 -12.87
C GLU A 103 24.64 -22.45 -12.53
N VAL A 104 24.04 -21.69 -13.45
CA VAL A 104 23.73 -20.27 -13.21
C VAL A 104 22.70 -20.12 -12.09
N LEU A 105 21.60 -20.88 -12.13
CA LEU A 105 20.52 -20.80 -11.17
C LEU A 105 20.96 -21.18 -9.75
N THR A 106 21.90 -22.11 -9.59
CA THR A 106 22.32 -22.63 -8.27
C THR A 106 23.62 -22.04 -7.73
N LYS A 107 24.46 -21.42 -8.57
CA LYS A 107 25.78 -20.90 -8.15
C LYS A 107 25.98 -19.41 -8.35
N SER A 108 25.10 -18.74 -9.10
CA SER A 108 25.25 -17.29 -9.31
C SER A 108 24.82 -16.51 -8.06
N GLY A 109 25.62 -15.50 -7.72
CA GLY A 109 25.26 -14.48 -6.73
C GLY A 109 24.80 -13.16 -7.39
N ASP A 110 24.56 -13.18 -8.70
CA ASP A 110 24.11 -12.04 -9.50
C ASP A 110 22.64 -12.24 -9.87
N ALA A 111 21.77 -11.39 -9.31
CA ALA A 111 20.32 -11.50 -9.47
C ALA A 111 19.89 -11.35 -10.93
N ASP A 112 20.55 -10.51 -11.73
CA ASP A 112 20.19 -10.31 -13.13
C ASP A 112 20.50 -11.55 -13.98
N GLN A 113 21.62 -12.23 -13.68
CA GLN A 113 21.95 -13.51 -14.32
C GLN A 113 20.94 -14.60 -13.97
N VAL A 114 20.50 -14.66 -12.71
CA VAL A 114 19.47 -15.61 -12.26
C VAL A 114 18.13 -15.32 -12.95
N LYS A 115 17.68 -14.06 -12.96
CA LYS A 115 16.44 -13.63 -13.65
C LYS A 115 16.48 -13.98 -15.15
N LEU A 116 17.60 -13.71 -15.83
CA LEU A 116 17.77 -14.04 -17.24
C LEU A 116 17.76 -15.56 -17.49
N ALA A 117 18.43 -16.33 -16.63
CA ALA A 117 18.40 -17.78 -16.71
C ALA A 117 16.96 -18.32 -16.58
N ILE A 118 16.20 -17.84 -15.59
CA ILE A 118 14.79 -18.20 -15.39
C ILE A 118 13.96 -17.89 -16.66
N LEU A 119 14.05 -16.67 -17.19
CA LEU A 119 13.31 -16.25 -18.38
C LEU A 119 13.69 -17.02 -19.65
N SER A 120 14.90 -17.58 -19.70
CA SER A 120 15.39 -18.32 -20.85
C SER A 120 14.99 -19.79 -20.87
N LEU A 121 14.58 -20.36 -19.72
CA LEU A 121 14.19 -21.77 -19.60
C LEU A 121 13.14 -22.22 -20.63
N PRO A 122 12.02 -21.48 -20.87
CA PRO A 122 11.00 -21.88 -21.84
C PRO A 122 11.48 -21.95 -23.28
N ILE A 123 12.66 -21.39 -23.58
CA ILE A 123 13.23 -21.29 -24.92
C ILE A 123 14.36 -22.29 -25.12
N GLN A 124 15.09 -22.58 -24.05
CA GLN A 124 16.29 -23.41 -24.11
C GLN A 124 16.01 -24.89 -23.88
N LEU A 125 14.97 -25.21 -23.09
CA LEU A 125 14.64 -26.58 -22.72
C LEU A 125 13.30 -27.01 -23.30
N GLU A 126 13.29 -28.17 -23.95
CA GLU A 126 12.05 -28.81 -24.44
C GLU A 126 11.21 -29.42 -23.32
N ALA A 127 11.86 -29.81 -22.21
CA ALA A 127 11.22 -30.39 -21.04
C ALA A 127 11.96 -29.95 -19.77
N ILE A 128 11.18 -29.80 -18.70
CA ILE A 128 11.66 -29.50 -17.35
C ILE A 128 11.56 -30.77 -16.51
N ASP A 129 12.61 -31.06 -15.75
CA ASP A 129 12.63 -32.14 -14.78
C ASP A 129 12.42 -31.61 -13.36
N GLU A 130 12.22 -32.54 -12.41
CA GLU A 130 11.95 -32.24 -11.02
C GLU A 130 13.05 -31.38 -10.35
N GLU A 131 14.31 -31.49 -10.80
CA GLU A 131 15.42 -30.71 -10.24
C GLU A 131 15.27 -29.22 -10.61
N ILE A 132 15.05 -28.91 -11.88
CA ILE A 132 14.84 -27.52 -12.31
C ILE A 132 13.56 -26.95 -11.72
N GLU A 133 12.50 -27.75 -11.62
CA GLU A 133 11.27 -27.33 -10.97
C GLU A 133 11.50 -26.98 -9.48
N GLU A 134 12.21 -27.82 -8.71
CA GLU A 134 12.59 -27.52 -7.32
C GLU A 134 13.42 -26.23 -7.23
N ILE A 135 14.37 -26.04 -8.14
CA ILE A 135 15.21 -24.84 -8.20
C ILE A 135 14.35 -23.59 -8.42
N LEU A 136 13.43 -23.62 -9.39
CA LEU A 136 12.54 -22.51 -9.69
C LEU A 136 11.68 -22.13 -8.49
N TRP A 137 10.96 -23.10 -7.92
CA TRP A 137 10.10 -22.84 -6.75
C TRP A 137 10.88 -22.44 -5.50
N THR A 138 12.16 -22.78 -5.40
CA THR A 138 13.01 -22.29 -4.31
C THR A 138 13.41 -20.84 -4.55
N LEU A 139 13.92 -20.52 -5.75
CA LEU A 139 14.36 -19.17 -6.11
C LEU A 139 13.23 -18.16 -5.98
N GLY A 140 12.03 -18.52 -6.43
CA GLY A 140 10.91 -17.60 -6.41
C GLY A 140 10.35 -17.34 -5.01
N LEU A 141 10.90 -17.90 -3.93
CA LEU A 141 10.48 -17.54 -2.57
C LEU A 141 10.96 -16.13 -2.22
N ALA A 142 12.02 -15.66 -2.89
CA ALA A 142 12.48 -14.29 -2.76
C ALA A 142 11.58 -13.34 -3.58
N GLU A 143 11.15 -12.24 -2.97
CA GLU A 143 10.20 -11.27 -3.55
C GLU A 143 10.69 -10.70 -4.90
N ASP A 144 11.99 -10.48 -5.04
CA ASP A 144 12.63 -9.94 -6.25
C ASP A 144 12.73 -10.95 -7.42
N LEU A 145 12.55 -12.25 -7.14
CA LEU A 145 12.58 -13.33 -8.14
C LEU A 145 11.20 -13.96 -8.39
N THR A 146 10.22 -13.74 -7.51
CA THR A 146 8.90 -14.39 -7.56
C THR A 146 8.22 -14.20 -8.91
N TYR A 147 8.19 -12.97 -9.44
CA TYR A 147 7.58 -12.66 -10.73
C TYR A 147 8.17 -13.51 -11.87
N TYR A 148 9.50 -13.55 -11.97
CA TYR A 148 10.21 -14.26 -13.03
C TYR A 148 9.92 -15.75 -13.00
N VAL A 149 9.87 -16.33 -11.80
CA VAL A 149 9.55 -17.74 -11.60
C VAL A 149 8.11 -18.04 -11.99
N LEU A 150 7.14 -17.20 -11.60
CA LEU A 150 5.74 -17.39 -11.97
C LEU A 150 5.52 -17.25 -13.48
N ASP A 151 6.16 -16.27 -14.14
CA ASP A 151 6.12 -16.11 -15.60
C ASP A 151 6.71 -17.33 -16.30
N ALA A 152 7.89 -17.81 -15.87
CA ALA A 152 8.50 -19.02 -16.42
C ALA A 152 7.61 -20.25 -16.19
N ALA A 153 7.06 -20.42 -15.00
CA ALA A 153 6.17 -21.54 -14.65
C ALA A 153 4.90 -21.56 -15.52
N PHE A 154 4.35 -20.41 -15.89
CA PHE A 154 3.23 -20.29 -16.82
C PHE A 154 3.59 -20.86 -18.21
N TYR A 155 4.70 -20.42 -18.81
CA TYR A 155 5.10 -20.91 -20.14
C TYR A 155 5.53 -22.37 -20.13
N LEU A 156 6.14 -22.83 -19.03
CA LEU A 156 6.58 -24.20 -18.85
C LEU A 156 5.44 -25.14 -18.41
N GLN A 157 4.24 -24.61 -18.16
CA GLN A 157 3.08 -25.36 -17.66
C GLN A 157 3.39 -26.15 -16.36
N LEU A 158 4.23 -25.59 -15.50
CA LEU A 158 4.62 -26.19 -14.21
C LEU A 158 3.59 -25.92 -13.11
N GLY A 159 2.83 -24.86 -13.26
CA GLY A 159 1.83 -24.45 -12.27
C GLY A 159 0.47 -25.07 -12.48
N ASN A 160 -0.29 -25.12 -11.40
CA ASN A 160 -1.74 -25.26 -11.39
C ASN A 160 -2.29 -24.54 -10.16
N ASP A 161 -3.61 -24.37 -10.07
CA ASP A 161 -4.27 -23.67 -8.95
C ASP A 161 -3.82 -24.17 -7.56
N GLN A 162 -3.57 -25.48 -7.40
CA GLN A 162 -3.13 -26.04 -6.12
C GLN A 162 -1.67 -25.66 -5.82
N ILE A 163 -0.78 -25.75 -6.81
CA ILE A 163 0.63 -25.38 -6.67
C ILE A 163 0.73 -23.89 -6.35
N TYR A 164 0.08 -23.02 -7.13
CA TYR A 164 0.10 -21.57 -6.89
C TYR A 164 -0.47 -21.21 -5.52
N PHE A 165 -1.53 -21.89 -5.08
CA PHE A 165 -2.09 -21.68 -3.74
C PHE A 165 -1.12 -22.12 -2.63
N ASP A 166 -0.50 -23.29 -2.76
CA ASP A 166 0.50 -23.77 -1.82
C ASP A 166 1.72 -22.86 -1.76
N TYR A 167 2.06 -22.28 -2.90
CA TYR A 167 3.12 -21.31 -3.04
C TYR A 167 2.77 -19.95 -2.42
N ALA A 168 1.57 -19.43 -2.66
CA ALA A 168 1.07 -18.18 -2.08
C ALA A 168 1.04 -18.22 -0.55
N LYS A 169 0.87 -19.40 0.08
CA LYS A 169 0.97 -19.55 1.54
C LYS A 169 2.38 -19.34 2.10
N ARG A 170 3.41 -19.41 1.24
CA ARG A 170 4.82 -19.33 1.62
C ARG A 170 5.45 -17.97 1.34
N LEU A 171 4.82 -17.20 0.45
CA LEU A 171 5.26 -15.88 0.01
C LEU A 171 4.69 -14.75 0.88
N HIS A 172 5.33 -13.59 0.81
CA HIS A 172 4.87 -12.36 1.46
C HIS A 172 4.43 -11.34 0.39
N HIS A 173 3.96 -10.18 0.82
CA HIS A 173 3.81 -8.98 -0.01
C HIS A 173 3.32 -9.22 -1.43
N TYR A 174 4.06 -8.71 -2.42
CA TYR A 174 3.70 -8.71 -3.83
C TYR A 174 3.86 -10.10 -4.45
N GLY A 175 4.84 -10.89 -4.01
CA GLY A 175 5.00 -12.27 -4.44
C GLY A 175 3.74 -13.09 -4.19
N ARG A 176 3.15 -12.95 -3.01
CA ARG A 176 1.88 -13.59 -2.65
C ARG A 176 0.71 -13.13 -3.53
N ILE A 177 0.64 -11.83 -3.82
CA ILE A 177 -0.38 -11.26 -4.72
C ILE A 177 -0.27 -11.90 -6.10
N MET A 178 0.94 -11.94 -6.67
CA MET A 178 1.21 -12.51 -8.00
C MET A 178 0.88 -14.01 -8.06
N ALA A 179 1.18 -14.76 -6.99
CA ALA A 179 0.86 -16.18 -6.93
C ALA A 179 -0.66 -16.42 -6.99
N PHE A 180 -1.46 -15.63 -6.27
CA PHE A 180 -2.92 -15.71 -6.39
C PHE A 180 -3.44 -15.25 -7.75
N GLN A 181 -2.85 -14.20 -8.34
CA GLN A 181 -3.22 -13.73 -9.69
C GLN A 181 -2.87 -14.74 -10.79
N SER A 182 -1.96 -15.68 -10.52
CA SER A 182 -1.64 -16.80 -11.43
C SER A 182 -2.65 -17.94 -11.38
N MET A 183 -3.60 -17.91 -10.44
CA MET A 183 -4.66 -18.92 -10.34
C MET A 183 -5.83 -18.57 -11.25
N ASP A 184 -6.50 -19.59 -11.79
CA ASP A 184 -7.74 -19.40 -12.56
C ASP A 184 -8.96 -19.40 -11.63
N ARG A 185 -8.94 -20.24 -10.58
CA ARG A 185 -10.03 -20.41 -9.61
C ARG A 185 -9.56 -21.00 -8.29
N MET A 186 -10.36 -20.81 -7.24
CA MET A 186 -10.19 -21.52 -5.98
C MET A 186 -11.20 -22.65 -5.80
N SER A 187 -10.74 -23.79 -5.29
CA SER A 187 -11.59 -24.85 -4.77
C SER A 187 -12.27 -24.45 -3.47
N GLU A 188 -13.34 -25.15 -3.07
CA GLU A 188 -14.04 -24.88 -1.80
C GLU A 188 -13.11 -24.97 -0.58
N GLN A 189 -12.13 -25.88 -0.59
CA GLN A 189 -11.16 -26.02 0.50
C GLN A 189 -10.21 -24.81 0.57
N GLN A 190 -9.77 -24.30 -0.58
CA GLN A 190 -8.90 -23.11 -0.65
C GLN A 190 -9.66 -21.86 -0.22
N ILE A 191 -10.92 -21.72 -0.64
CA ILE A 191 -11.83 -20.66 -0.18
C ILE A 191 -12.01 -20.71 1.33
N ASP A 192 -12.29 -21.88 1.91
CA ASP A 192 -12.49 -22.01 3.36
C ASP A 192 -11.23 -21.60 4.14
N TRP A 193 -10.06 -22.01 3.64
CA TRP A 193 -8.77 -21.57 4.17
C TRP A 193 -8.61 -20.04 4.07
N MET A 194 -8.91 -19.45 2.90
CA MET A 194 -8.81 -18.00 2.71
C MET A 194 -9.71 -17.24 3.68
N MET A 195 -11.00 -17.58 3.74
CA MET A 195 -11.98 -16.88 4.58
C MET A 195 -11.69 -16.98 6.08
N ARG A 196 -11.05 -18.07 6.53
CA ARG A 196 -10.77 -18.30 7.96
C ARG A 196 -9.43 -17.76 8.43
N GLN A 197 -8.42 -17.74 7.56
CA GLN A 197 -7.05 -17.41 7.96
C GLN A 197 -6.21 -16.77 6.85
N GLY A 198 -6.59 -16.91 5.59
CA GLY A 198 -5.78 -16.47 4.46
C GLY A 198 -5.94 -15.00 4.07
N ILE A 199 -6.86 -14.24 4.65
CA ILE A 199 -7.04 -12.81 4.38
C ILE A 199 -6.37 -12.02 5.53
N PRO A 200 -5.06 -11.66 5.43
CA PRO A 200 -4.30 -11.07 6.52
C PRO A 200 -4.67 -9.61 6.80
N ASP A 201 -4.47 -9.24 8.07
CA ASP A 201 -4.22 -7.94 8.73
C ASP A 201 -3.53 -6.76 8.01
N THR A 202 -3.30 -6.81 6.69
CA THR A 202 -2.20 -6.03 6.08
C THR A 202 -2.64 -5.20 4.87
N PRO A 203 -2.00 -4.05 4.58
CA PRO A 203 -2.29 -3.23 3.39
C PRO A 203 -2.20 -4.02 2.07
N ASP A 204 -1.34 -5.03 1.99
CA ASP A 204 -1.17 -5.90 0.82
C ASP A 204 -2.50 -6.57 0.39
N ILE A 205 -3.44 -6.78 1.33
CA ILE A 205 -4.73 -7.35 0.99
C ILE A 205 -5.55 -6.41 0.11
N TYR A 206 -5.33 -5.10 0.15
CA TYR A 206 -6.11 -4.13 -0.61
C TYR A 206 -5.88 -4.30 -2.11
N GLU A 207 -4.63 -4.51 -2.52
CA GLU A 207 -4.26 -4.78 -3.91
C GLU A 207 -4.82 -6.11 -4.44
N LEU A 208 -4.95 -7.09 -3.55
CA LEU A 208 -5.43 -8.43 -3.89
C LEU A 208 -6.95 -8.59 -3.78
N SER A 209 -7.62 -7.69 -3.06
CA SER A 209 -9.02 -7.85 -2.66
C SER A 209 -9.95 -7.99 -3.86
N TYR A 210 -9.73 -7.18 -4.90
CA TYR A 210 -10.53 -7.24 -6.12
C TYR A 210 -10.41 -8.61 -6.81
N ASP A 211 -9.18 -9.11 -6.98
CA ASP A 211 -8.92 -10.39 -7.65
C ASP A 211 -9.52 -11.56 -6.83
N LEU A 212 -9.42 -11.49 -5.50
CA LEU A 212 -9.99 -12.46 -4.59
C LEU A 212 -11.52 -12.53 -4.62
N LEU A 213 -12.20 -11.40 -4.87
CA LEU A 213 -13.66 -11.41 -5.06
C LEU A 213 -14.08 -12.30 -6.25
N TYR A 214 -13.25 -12.36 -7.31
CA TYR A 214 -13.49 -13.20 -8.49
C TYR A 214 -12.98 -14.63 -8.29
N LEU A 215 -11.74 -14.83 -7.81
CA LEU A 215 -11.15 -16.15 -7.62
C LEU A 215 -11.96 -17.03 -6.67
N MET A 216 -12.58 -16.42 -5.66
CA MET A 216 -13.45 -17.10 -4.70
C MET A 216 -14.92 -17.05 -5.10
N GLU A 217 -15.29 -16.54 -6.27
CA GLU A 217 -16.69 -16.46 -6.73
C GLU A 217 -17.64 -15.86 -5.67
N VAL A 218 -17.20 -14.79 -4.99
CA VAL A 218 -17.87 -14.26 -3.80
C VAL A 218 -19.31 -13.81 -4.11
N ASN A 219 -19.56 -13.35 -5.34
CA ASN A 219 -20.91 -13.04 -5.80
C ASN A 219 -21.87 -14.24 -5.72
N GLU A 220 -21.40 -15.45 -5.99
CA GLU A 220 -22.20 -16.67 -5.84
C GLU A 220 -22.42 -17.02 -4.37
N MET A 221 -21.40 -16.80 -3.53
CA MET A 221 -21.50 -17.04 -2.09
C MET A 221 -22.57 -16.19 -1.42
N VAL A 222 -22.61 -14.89 -1.72
CA VAL A 222 -23.60 -13.98 -1.10
C VAL A 222 -25.03 -14.27 -1.58
N GLN A 223 -25.19 -14.89 -2.76
CA GLN A 223 -26.50 -15.30 -3.28
C GLN A 223 -27.12 -16.44 -2.46
N ARG A 224 -26.31 -17.30 -1.84
CA ARG A 224 -26.79 -18.41 -0.97
C ARG A 224 -27.68 -17.91 0.16
N ASP A 225 -28.64 -18.72 0.59
CA ASP A 225 -29.62 -18.32 1.61
C ASP A 225 -29.02 -18.07 2.99
N THR A 226 -27.94 -18.78 3.31
CA THR A 226 -27.17 -18.67 4.54
C THR A 226 -25.72 -18.37 4.22
N LEU A 227 -25.07 -17.59 5.10
CA LEU A 227 -23.65 -17.26 5.01
C LEU A 227 -23.03 -17.40 6.39
N ASP A 228 -21.95 -18.18 6.47
CA ASP A 228 -21.15 -18.35 7.70
C ASP A 228 -20.69 -16.97 8.18
N PRO A 229 -20.84 -16.63 9.49
CA PRO A 229 -20.37 -15.35 10.02
C PRO A 229 -18.90 -15.04 9.73
N ILE A 230 -18.02 -16.04 9.73
CA ILE A 230 -16.60 -15.86 9.41
C ILE A 230 -16.41 -15.48 7.94
N TYR A 231 -17.20 -16.08 7.05
CA TYR A 231 -17.16 -15.74 5.62
C TYR A 231 -17.71 -14.33 5.42
N PHE A 232 -18.75 -13.94 6.14
CA PHE A 232 -19.27 -12.59 6.09
C PHE A 232 -18.22 -11.56 6.52
N ASP A 233 -17.50 -11.82 7.63
CA ASP A 233 -16.40 -10.97 8.07
C ASP A 233 -15.29 -10.87 7.02
N GLY A 234 -14.88 -12.00 6.42
CA GLY A 234 -13.91 -12.03 5.32
C GLY A 234 -14.34 -11.25 4.09
N ILE A 235 -15.62 -11.33 3.71
CA ILE A 235 -16.18 -10.59 2.58
C ILE A 235 -16.18 -9.08 2.83
N LEU A 236 -16.55 -8.64 4.04
CA LEU A 236 -16.47 -7.22 4.41
C LEU A 236 -15.03 -6.70 4.34
N ARG A 237 -14.07 -7.52 4.75
CA ARG A 237 -12.65 -7.18 4.65
C ARG A 237 -12.15 -7.03 3.22
N LEU A 238 -12.58 -7.91 2.30
CA LEU A 238 -12.27 -7.74 0.87
C LEU A 238 -12.91 -6.46 0.32
N LEU A 239 -14.13 -6.13 0.74
CA LEU A 239 -14.76 -4.88 0.32
C LEU A 239 -13.99 -3.65 0.81
N GLU A 240 -13.50 -3.66 2.04
CA GLU A 240 -12.62 -2.60 2.55
C GLU A 240 -11.40 -2.42 1.67
N GLY A 241 -10.77 -3.52 1.25
CA GLY A 241 -9.61 -3.46 0.36
C GLY A 241 -9.94 -2.95 -1.04
N VAL A 242 -11.09 -3.33 -1.62
CA VAL A 242 -11.53 -2.78 -2.91
C VAL A 242 -11.84 -1.28 -2.81
N MET A 243 -12.42 -0.82 -1.70
CA MET A 243 -12.69 0.61 -1.48
C MET A 243 -11.42 1.42 -1.22
N ALA A 244 -10.40 0.80 -0.62
CA ALA A 244 -9.12 1.44 -0.31
C ALA A 244 -8.12 1.40 -1.49
N SER A 245 -8.42 0.70 -2.59
CA SER A 245 -7.50 0.59 -3.72
C SER A 245 -7.44 1.87 -4.55
N ASP A 246 -6.23 2.37 -4.75
CA ASP A 246 -5.95 3.51 -5.64
C ASP A 246 -6.01 3.13 -7.13
N ASN A 247 -6.20 1.85 -7.46
CA ASN A 247 -6.27 1.38 -8.84
C ASN A 247 -7.70 1.56 -9.39
N GLU A 248 -7.91 2.59 -10.22
CA GLU A 248 -9.20 2.91 -10.86
C GLU A 248 -9.86 1.70 -11.56
N LYS A 249 -9.08 0.74 -12.07
CA LYS A 249 -9.61 -0.47 -12.73
C LYS A 249 -10.10 -1.54 -11.76
N LYS A 250 -9.64 -1.50 -10.51
CA LYS A 250 -9.94 -2.45 -9.43
C LYS A 250 -10.77 -1.82 -8.31
N GLN A 251 -11.52 -0.76 -8.62
CA GLN A 251 -12.49 -0.14 -7.72
C GLN A 251 -13.86 -0.78 -7.83
N LEU A 252 -14.74 -0.48 -6.87
CA LEU A 252 -16.12 -0.97 -6.84
C LEU A 252 -16.90 -0.66 -8.14
N ASP A 253 -16.67 0.49 -8.77
CA ASP A 253 -17.30 0.87 -10.05
C ASP A 253 -17.02 -0.13 -11.17
N GLY A 254 -15.87 -0.80 -11.14
CA GLY A 254 -15.48 -1.84 -12.10
C GLY A 254 -16.10 -3.21 -11.82
N TYR A 255 -16.74 -3.40 -10.66
CA TYR A 255 -17.28 -4.69 -10.25
C TYR A 255 -18.64 -4.98 -10.92
N LEU A 256 -18.63 -5.88 -11.91
CA LEU A 256 -19.77 -6.17 -12.80
C LEU A 256 -21.08 -6.51 -12.06
N HIS A 257 -20.98 -7.08 -10.86
CA HIS A 257 -22.12 -7.57 -10.09
C HIS A 257 -22.46 -6.70 -8.87
N LEU A 258 -21.98 -5.45 -8.81
CA LEU A 258 -22.05 -4.62 -7.61
C LEU A 258 -23.48 -4.46 -7.05
N ASP A 259 -24.49 -4.11 -7.86
CA ASP A 259 -25.86 -3.95 -7.36
C ASP A 259 -26.42 -5.26 -6.74
N THR A 260 -26.29 -6.39 -7.45
CA THR A 260 -26.72 -7.69 -6.94
C THR A 260 -25.97 -8.07 -5.67
N PHE A 261 -24.66 -7.90 -5.68
CA PHE A 261 -23.77 -8.21 -4.58
C PHE A 261 -24.16 -7.42 -3.33
N ILE A 262 -24.33 -6.11 -3.45
CA ILE A 262 -24.71 -5.21 -2.35
C ILE A 262 -26.11 -5.56 -1.80
N ARG A 263 -27.07 -5.88 -2.67
CA ARG A 263 -28.41 -6.34 -2.23
C ARG A 263 -28.34 -7.62 -1.40
N HIS A 264 -27.51 -8.58 -1.80
CA HIS A 264 -27.32 -9.85 -1.09
C HIS A 264 -26.51 -9.68 0.20
N LEU A 265 -25.44 -8.88 0.18
CA LEU A 265 -24.66 -8.51 1.35
C LEU A 265 -25.55 -7.90 2.43
N ARG A 266 -26.43 -6.97 2.03
CA ARG A 266 -27.40 -6.32 2.93
C ARG A 266 -28.36 -7.30 3.60
N ARG A 267 -28.80 -8.34 2.87
CA ARG A 267 -29.66 -9.40 3.42
C ARG A 267 -28.94 -10.16 4.52
N HIS A 268 -27.67 -10.49 4.31
CA HIS A 268 -26.85 -11.23 5.28
C HIS A 268 -26.50 -10.38 6.49
N ALA A 269 -26.08 -9.13 6.29
CA ALA A 269 -25.78 -8.18 7.36
C ALA A 269 -26.90 -8.06 8.41
N ARG A 270 -28.18 -8.11 8.00
CA ARG A 270 -29.34 -8.07 8.91
C ARG A 270 -29.49 -9.29 9.82
N ARG A 271 -28.81 -10.39 9.51
CA ARG A 271 -28.86 -11.66 10.25
C ARG A 271 -27.61 -11.87 11.11
N GLN A 272 -26.57 -11.08 10.91
CA GLN A 272 -25.33 -11.19 11.67
C GLN A 272 -25.44 -10.50 13.02
N VAL A 273 -24.63 -10.96 13.95
CA VAL A 273 -24.43 -10.26 15.24
C VAL A 273 -23.71 -8.94 14.93
N PRO A 274 -24.22 -7.79 15.38
CA PRO A 274 -23.57 -6.50 15.17
C PRO A 274 -22.15 -6.48 15.75
N LYS A 275 -21.18 -6.00 14.96
CA LYS A 275 -19.79 -5.73 15.37
C LYS A 275 -19.39 -4.32 14.92
N LEU A 276 -18.54 -3.63 15.70
CA LEU A 276 -18.07 -2.28 15.33
C LEU A 276 -17.34 -2.26 13.99
N LYS A 277 -16.54 -3.30 13.68
CA LYS A 277 -15.89 -3.43 12.38
C LYS A 277 -16.90 -3.45 11.22
N HIS A 278 -18.07 -4.09 11.41
CA HIS A 278 -19.12 -4.04 10.39
C HIS A 278 -19.65 -2.63 10.18
N LEU A 279 -19.80 -1.87 11.26
CA LEU A 279 -20.30 -0.50 11.21
C LEU A 279 -19.35 0.41 10.43
N GLU A 280 -18.05 0.26 10.64
CA GLU A 280 -17.01 0.96 9.86
C GLU A 280 -17.10 0.61 8.36
N THR A 281 -17.19 -0.67 8.01
CA THR A 281 -17.36 -1.06 6.59
C THR A 281 -18.63 -0.45 6.00
N TYR A 282 -19.74 -0.46 6.75
CA TYR A 282 -21.01 0.09 6.29
C TYR A 282 -20.99 1.60 6.13
N SER A 283 -20.27 2.35 6.98
CA SER A 283 -20.14 3.80 6.82
C SER A 283 -19.34 4.14 5.58
N ARG A 284 -18.21 3.44 5.32
CA ARG A 284 -17.44 3.63 4.09
C ARG A 284 -18.25 3.32 2.83
N LEU A 285 -19.08 2.28 2.87
CA LEU A 285 -20.01 1.99 1.77
C LEU A 285 -21.05 3.12 1.58
N VAL A 286 -21.55 3.72 2.67
CA VAL A 286 -22.45 4.87 2.59
C VAL A 286 -21.74 6.04 1.92
N ASP A 287 -20.53 6.40 2.36
CA ASP A 287 -19.74 7.49 1.79
C ASP A 287 -19.48 7.26 0.29
N TYR A 288 -19.07 6.03 -0.07
CA TYR A 288 -18.90 5.64 -1.47
C TYR A 288 -20.18 5.82 -2.30
N PHE A 289 -21.36 5.40 -1.78
CA PHE A 289 -22.62 5.56 -2.51
C PHE A 289 -23.11 7.02 -2.58
N GLU A 290 -22.72 7.90 -1.67
CA GLU A 290 -23.08 9.33 -1.74
C GLU A 290 -22.43 10.01 -2.95
N ASP A 291 -21.20 9.60 -3.28
CA ASP A 291 -20.42 10.16 -4.39
C ASP A 291 -20.45 9.31 -5.67
N SER A 292 -21.07 8.13 -5.62
CA SER A 292 -21.05 7.17 -6.73
C SER A 292 -22.01 7.54 -7.87
N PRO A 293 -21.59 7.37 -9.15
CA PRO A 293 -22.46 7.56 -10.31
C PRO A 293 -23.47 6.41 -10.52
N ILE A 294 -23.51 5.42 -9.64
CA ILE A 294 -24.37 4.23 -9.77
C ILE A 294 -25.86 4.60 -9.64
N ALA A 295 -26.70 3.96 -10.46
CA ALA A 295 -28.14 4.09 -10.36
C ALA A 295 -28.65 3.63 -8.97
N ASP A 296 -29.54 4.41 -8.36
CA ASP A 296 -30.10 4.17 -7.02
C ASP A 296 -29.08 4.23 -5.85
N ALA A 297 -27.89 4.82 -6.03
CA ALA A 297 -26.87 4.91 -4.99
C ALA A 297 -27.37 5.60 -3.70
N GLU A 298 -28.12 6.69 -3.82
CA GLU A 298 -28.75 7.38 -2.67
C GLU A 298 -29.69 6.44 -1.89
N VAL A 299 -30.46 5.61 -2.59
CA VAL A 299 -31.37 4.61 -1.99
C VAL A 299 -30.58 3.50 -1.30
N LEU A 300 -29.43 3.08 -1.85
CA LEU A 300 -28.54 2.11 -1.23
C LEU A 300 -27.91 2.68 0.04
N ALA A 301 -27.37 3.89 -0.01
CA ALA A 301 -26.84 4.61 1.13
C ALA A 301 -27.88 4.66 2.26
N ASP A 302 -29.09 5.15 1.98
CA ASP A 302 -30.18 5.22 2.96
C ASP A 302 -30.52 3.87 3.60
N ARG A 303 -30.49 2.80 2.82
CA ARG A 303 -30.78 1.45 3.33
C ARG A 303 -29.68 0.93 4.27
N PHE A 304 -28.41 1.27 4.03
CA PHE A 304 -27.33 0.99 4.98
C PHE A 304 -27.45 1.88 6.22
N ARG A 305 -27.78 3.17 6.07
CA ARG A 305 -28.05 4.06 7.21
C ARG A 305 -29.16 3.52 8.12
N GLN A 306 -30.25 3.07 7.52
CA GLN A 306 -31.35 2.43 8.24
C GLN A 306 -30.97 1.12 8.93
N MET A 307 -29.92 0.42 8.47
CA MET A 307 -29.49 -0.81 9.11
C MET A 307 -28.73 -0.55 10.39
N TYR A 308 -27.71 0.32 10.37
CA TYR A 308 -26.99 0.60 11.59
C TYR A 308 -27.85 1.38 12.59
N ARG A 309 -28.82 2.20 12.18
CA ARG A 309 -29.75 2.88 13.12
C ARG A 309 -30.65 1.94 13.95
N ARG A 310 -30.69 0.63 13.66
CA ARG A 310 -31.50 -0.35 14.42
C ARG A 310 -30.82 -0.85 15.69
N VAL A 311 -29.51 -0.70 15.75
CA VAL A 311 -28.69 -1.16 16.87
C VAL A 311 -28.33 0.07 17.69
N ASP A 312 -28.42 -0.04 19.01
CA ASP A 312 -27.84 0.96 19.89
C ASP A 312 -26.33 0.72 19.96
N TRP A 313 -25.58 1.43 19.11
CA TRP A 313 -24.12 1.25 19.00
C TRP A 313 -23.35 1.95 20.12
N ARG A 314 -23.97 2.93 20.79
CA ARG A 314 -23.29 3.77 21.78
C ARG A 314 -22.58 2.96 22.87
N PRO A 315 -23.18 1.93 23.49
CA PRO A 315 -22.49 1.10 24.49
C PRO A 315 -21.25 0.37 23.93
N MET A 316 -21.31 -0.11 22.68
CA MET A 316 -20.18 -0.79 22.04
C MET A 316 -19.07 0.20 21.72
N ILE A 317 -19.40 1.39 21.22
CA ILE A 317 -18.45 2.46 20.94
C ILE A 317 -17.76 2.91 22.23
N GLU A 318 -18.52 3.17 23.29
CA GLU A 318 -17.98 3.57 24.60
C GLU A 318 -17.07 2.49 25.20
N GLN A 319 -17.44 1.21 25.05
CA GLN A 319 -16.58 0.10 25.46
C GLN A 319 -15.27 0.07 24.66
N ALA A 320 -15.35 0.22 23.34
CA ALA A 320 -14.18 0.21 22.46
C ALA A 320 -13.24 1.38 22.75
N LEU A 321 -13.77 2.59 22.91
CA LEU A 321 -13.02 3.78 23.31
C LEU A 321 -12.32 3.63 24.67
N ALA A 322 -12.88 2.81 25.58
CA ALA A 322 -12.29 2.51 26.87
C ALA A 322 -11.21 1.42 26.82
N SER A 323 -11.12 0.64 25.73
CA SER A 323 -10.19 -0.47 25.58
C SER A 323 -8.73 -0.02 25.68
N GLU A 324 -7.88 -0.91 26.18
CA GLU A 324 -6.42 -0.76 26.17
C GLU A 324 -5.80 -1.34 24.89
N GLU A 325 -6.55 -2.18 24.17
CA GLU A 325 -6.16 -2.71 22.86
C GLU A 325 -6.31 -1.61 21.82
N VAL A 326 -5.20 -1.27 21.16
CA VAL A 326 -5.14 -0.12 20.26
C VAL A 326 -6.11 -0.29 19.09
N GLU A 327 -6.19 -1.48 18.52
CA GLU A 327 -7.09 -1.79 17.39
C GLU A 327 -8.56 -1.62 17.76
N GLU A 328 -8.96 -2.06 18.96
CA GLU A 328 -10.34 -1.89 19.42
C GLU A 328 -10.66 -0.43 19.72
N MET A 329 -9.74 0.29 20.36
CA MET A 329 -9.86 1.72 20.58
C MET A 329 -9.92 2.51 19.27
N ASP A 330 -9.10 2.14 18.28
CA ASP A 330 -9.05 2.74 16.95
C ASP A 330 -10.39 2.57 16.22
N LEU A 331 -10.99 1.38 16.26
CA LEU A 331 -12.35 1.14 15.78
C LEU A 331 -13.38 2.04 16.48
N GLY A 332 -13.29 2.16 17.81
CA GLY A 332 -14.16 3.03 18.60
C GLY A 332 -14.04 4.50 18.18
N LEU A 333 -12.81 4.97 17.90
CA LEU A 333 -12.56 6.28 17.33
C LEU A 333 -13.21 6.37 15.94
N MET A 334 -12.90 5.48 15.00
CA MET A 334 -13.40 5.59 13.62
C MET A 334 -14.94 5.75 13.53
N VAL A 335 -15.70 5.10 14.41
CA VAL A 335 -17.17 5.17 14.37
C VAL A 335 -17.82 6.12 15.39
N SER A 336 -17.07 6.79 16.26
CA SER A 336 -17.61 7.68 17.31
C SER A 336 -18.40 8.86 16.73
N GLU A 337 -17.89 9.44 15.64
CA GLU A 337 -18.49 10.61 14.98
C GLU A 337 -19.84 10.31 14.35
N LEU A 338 -20.06 9.07 13.90
CA LEU A 338 -21.35 8.63 13.32
C LEU A 338 -22.52 8.69 14.32
N PHE A 339 -22.22 8.69 15.62
CA PHE A 339 -23.20 8.59 16.71
C PHE A 339 -23.08 9.73 17.73
N ASP A 340 -22.36 10.80 17.40
CA ASP A 340 -22.10 11.94 18.29
C ASP A 340 -21.61 11.48 19.68
N VAL A 341 -20.68 10.51 19.71
CA VAL A 341 -20.03 10.07 20.95
C VAL A 341 -18.78 10.93 21.14
N ASP A 342 -18.68 11.59 22.29
CA ASP A 342 -17.50 12.38 22.63
C ASP A 342 -16.31 11.44 22.93
N ASP A 343 -15.34 11.46 22.05
CA ASP A 343 -14.11 10.66 22.12
C ASP A 343 -12.89 11.49 22.54
N SER A 344 -13.08 12.77 22.84
CA SER A 344 -11.98 13.71 23.02
C SER A 344 -11.08 13.37 24.21
N GLU A 345 -11.61 12.72 25.25
CA GLU A 345 -10.78 12.25 26.37
C GLU A 345 -9.98 10.99 26.03
N THR A 346 -10.52 10.11 25.17
CA THR A 346 -9.80 8.96 24.64
C THR A 346 -8.66 9.41 23.74
N VAL A 347 -8.91 10.34 22.82
CA VAL A 347 -7.88 10.95 21.97
C VAL A 347 -6.81 11.63 22.84
N TRP A 348 -7.21 12.40 23.85
CA TRP A 348 -6.26 13.04 24.77
C TRP A 348 -5.36 12.01 25.48
N ARG A 349 -5.93 10.93 26.02
CA ARG A 349 -5.18 9.84 26.63
C ARG A 349 -4.21 9.20 25.64
N LEU A 350 -4.64 8.96 24.41
CA LEU A 350 -3.80 8.40 23.35
C LEU A 350 -2.62 9.30 23.00
N MET A 351 -2.84 10.62 22.89
CA MET A 351 -1.77 11.61 22.68
C MET A 351 -0.73 11.57 23.80
N GLN A 352 -1.14 11.34 25.05
CA GLN A 352 -0.21 11.26 26.17
C GLN A 352 0.60 9.95 26.19
N GLN A 353 -0.03 8.83 25.79
CA GLN A 353 0.60 7.50 25.86
C GLN A 353 1.43 7.17 24.61
N LYS A 354 0.94 7.55 23.43
CA LYS A 354 1.56 7.30 22.12
C LYS A 354 1.47 8.57 21.27
N PRO A 355 2.31 9.58 21.54
CA PRO A 355 2.12 10.92 20.98
C PRO A 355 2.16 10.99 19.45
N LEU A 356 2.94 10.13 18.78
CA LEU A 356 2.96 10.05 17.31
C LEU A 356 1.62 9.56 16.74
N ILE A 357 1.05 8.50 17.32
CA ILE A 357 -0.24 7.93 16.89
C ILE A 357 -1.37 8.90 17.24
N GLY A 358 -1.34 9.47 18.45
CA GLY A 358 -2.34 10.45 18.88
C GLY A 358 -2.42 11.70 18.00
N ALA A 359 -1.29 12.10 17.38
CA ALA A 359 -1.26 13.26 16.49
C ALA A 359 -2.12 13.08 15.22
N ILE A 360 -2.35 11.83 14.80
CA ILE A 360 -3.24 11.49 13.66
C ILE A 360 -4.67 11.96 13.94
N TYR A 361 -5.08 11.94 15.22
CA TYR A 361 -6.41 12.31 15.69
C TYR A 361 -6.51 13.74 16.21
N ALA A 362 -5.55 14.61 15.84
CA ALA A 362 -5.52 15.98 16.34
C ALA A 362 -6.76 16.81 15.95
N ASP A 363 -7.24 16.64 14.72
CA ASP A 363 -8.45 17.31 14.21
C ASP A 363 -9.67 17.12 15.14
N ARG A 364 -9.81 15.92 15.71
CA ARG A 364 -10.91 15.54 16.59
C ARG A 364 -10.95 16.30 17.91
N ILE A 365 -9.80 16.63 18.47
CA ILE A 365 -9.74 17.38 19.74
C ILE A 365 -9.64 18.89 19.50
N LEU A 366 -8.98 19.30 18.41
CA LEU A 366 -8.77 20.72 18.09
C LEU A 366 -10.09 21.42 17.74
N LYS A 367 -11.14 20.71 17.30
CA LYS A 367 -12.48 21.33 17.14
C LYS A 367 -13.08 21.88 18.44
N PHE A 368 -12.62 21.42 19.62
CA PHE A 368 -13.11 21.88 20.92
C PHE A 368 -12.21 22.99 21.51
N PRO A 369 -12.66 24.26 21.59
CA PRO A 369 -11.81 25.37 22.04
C PRO A 369 -11.16 25.14 23.41
N GLN A 370 -11.89 24.52 24.34
CA GLN A 370 -11.42 24.27 25.71
C GLN A 370 -10.28 23.23 25.78
N LYS A 371 -10.15 22.35 24.79
CA LYS A 371 -9.13 21.30 24.74
C LYS A 371 -8.00 21.62 23.77
N ARG A 372 -8.26 22.48 22.79
CA ARG A 372 -7.32 22.86 21.73
C ARG A 372 -6.00 23.40 22.26
N ASP A 373 -6.04 24.43 23.10
CA ASP A 373 -4.83 25.10 23.60
C ASP A 373 -3.95 24.11 24.37
N ARG A 374 -4.59 23.25 25.18
CA ARG A 374 -3.91 22.19 25.94
C ARG A 374 -3.14 21.22 25.05
N VAL A 375 -3.72 20.83 23.91
CA VAL A 375 -3.11 19.88 22.95
C VAL A 375 -1.93 20.52 22.22
N ILE A 376 -2.14 21.74 21.75
CA ILE A 376 -1.11 22.52 21.08
C ILE A 376 0.09 22.76 22.02
N ASP A 377 -0.17 23.17 23.26
CA ASP A 377 0.88 23.42 24.24
C ASP A 377 1.62 22.13 24.59
N TYR A 378 0.90 21.02 24.77
CA TYR A 378 1.49 19.70 25.03
C TYR A 378 2.48 19.29 23.93
N TYR A 379 2.07 19.38 22.65
CA TYR A 379 2.96 19.02 21.56
C TYR A 379 4.12 20.01 21.37
N ALA A 380 3.88 21.31 21.57
CA ALA A 380 4.96 22.31 21.53
C ALA A 380 6.01 22.08 22.63
N GLU A 381 5.61 21.59 23.80
CA GLU A 381 6.54 21.18 24.86
C GLU A 381 7.26 19.88 24.52
N LEU A 382 6.52 18.86 24.07
CA LEU A 382 7.07 17.56 23.71
C LEU A 382 8.17 17.69 22.64
N LEU A 383 7.87 18.39 21.55
CA LEU A 383 8.78 18.63 20.43
C LEU A 383 10.01 19.47 20.83
N SER A 384 9.90 20.32 21.86
CA SER A 384 11.06 21.06 22.39
C SER A 384 11.99 20.19 23.24
N SER A 385 11.46 19.12 23.82
CA SER A 385 12.15 18.35 24.85
C SER A 385 12.89 17.12 24.31
N ASP A 386 12.54 16.66 23.12
CA ASP A 386 13.05 15.42 22.55
C ASP A 386 13.44 15.60 21.07
N GLU A 387 14.74 15.77 20.81
CA GLU A 387 15.29 15.88 19.45
C GLU A 387 15.19 14.57 18.65
N SER A 388 14.93 13.43 19.31
CA SER A 388 14.81 12.11 18.68
C SER A 388 13.37 11.73 18.34
N PHE A 389 12.40 12.56 18.75
CA PHE A 389 10.99 12.35 18.48
C PHE A 389 10.69 12.51 16.98
N GLY A 390 9.66 11.83 16.47
CA GLY A 390 9.25 11.84 15.05
C GLY A 390 8.71 13.20 14.59
N ASN A 391 9.57 14.22 14.62
CA ASN A 391 9.24 15.64 14.55
C ASN A 391 8.49 15.96 13.26
N TYR A 392 8.96 15.43 12.14
CA TYR A 392 8.35 15.70 10.84
C TYR A 392 6.86 15.34 10.78
N SER A 393 6.50 14.11 11.14
CA SER A 393 5.12 13.63 11.03
C SER A 393 4.18 14.37 11.98
N VAL A 394 4.63 14.67 13.19
CA VAL A 394 3.81 15.40 14.17
C VAL A 394 3.63 16.86 13.77
N TYR A 395 4.70 17.54 13.34
CA TYR A 395 4.56 18.89 12.78
C TYR A 395 3.63 18.91 11.56
N SER A 396 3.78 17.93 10.65
CA SER A 396 2.92 17.80 9.47
C SER A 396 1.43 17.80 9.83
N LEU A 397 1.04 16.93 10.76
CA LEU A 397 -0.36 16.74 11.14
C LEU A 397 -0.90 17.97 11.89
N LEU A 398 -0.15 18.50 12.85
CA LEU A 398 -0.60 19.64 13.64
C LEU A 398 -0.67 20.94 12.83
N LEU A 399 0.34 21.23 12.00
CA LEU A 399 0.35 22.43 11.15
C LEU A 399 -0.80 22.40 10.14
N MET A 400 -1.14 21.22 9.61
CA MET A 400 -2.29 21.06 8.71
C MET A 400 -3.61 21.43 9.41
N GLU A 401 -3.78 21.09 10.68
CA GLU A 401 -4.98 21.49 11.43
C GLU A 401 -4.98 22.96 11.81
N LEU A 402 -3.82 23.54 12.12
CA LEU A 402 -3.68 24.95 12.47
C LEU A 402 -4.13 25.90 11.35
N TYR A 403 -4.18 25.46 10.09
CA TYR A 403 -4.79 26.25 9.00
C TYR A 403 -6.18 26.79 9.34
N ARG A 404 -6.95 26.07 10.18
CA ARG A 404 -8.34 26.40 10.54
C ARG A 404 -8.46 27.38 11.71
N PHE A 405 -7.35 27.69 12.40
CA PHE A 405 -7.37 28.37 13.69
C PHE A 405 -6.36 29.52 13.77
N PRO A 406 -6.66 30.69 13.15
CA PRO A 406 -5.78 31.85 13.16
C PRO A 406 -5.29 32.25 14.57
N GLY A 407 -3.97 32.45 14.69
CA GLY A 407 -3.33 32.92 15.93
C GLY A 407 -3.12 31.87 17.03
N MET A 408 -3.42 30.59 16.77
CA MET A 408 -3.27 29.52 17.76
C MET A 408 -1.99 28.71 17.54
N GLY A 409 -1.33 28.28 18.62
CA GLY A 409 -0.09 27.51 18.49
C GLY A 409 1.09 28.30 17.95
N MET A 410 1.16 29.59 18.28
CA MET A 410 2.27 30.47 17.91
C MET A 410 3.64 29.90 18.31
N LYS A 411 3.74 29.27 19.49
CA LYS A 411 4.95 28.60 19.95
C LYS A 411 5.34 27.43 19.04
N LEU A 412 4.37 26.59 18.65
CA LEU A 412 4.58 25.46 17.75
C LEU A 412 5.03 25.93 16.35
N ILE A 413 4.40 27.00 15.84
CA ILE A 413 4.76 27.61 14.56
C ILE A 413 6.17 28.19 14.60
N GLU A 414 6.49 28.90 15.69
CA GLU A 414 7.81 29.47 15.91
C GLU A 414 8.92 28.40 15.94
N GLN A 415 8.63 27.24 16.54
CA GLN A 415 9.51 26.07 16.54
C GLN A 415 9.62 25.45 15.14
N ALA A 416 8.50 25.23 14.46
CA ALA A 416 8.45 24.67 13.11
C ALA A 416 9.23 25.52 12.09
N LEU A 417 9.22 26.85 12.22
CA LEU A 417 10.04 27.75 11.41
C LEU A 417 11.55 27.55 11.60
N ASN A 418 12.00 26.88 12.66
CA ASN A 418 13.42 26.58 12.91
C ASN A 418 13.83 25.17 12.48
N GLU A 419 12.89 24.35 12.01
CA GLU A 419 13.13 22.97 11.59
C GLU A 419 13.69 22.87 10.15
N THR A 420 13.60 21.67 9.58
CA THR A 420 13.92 21.40 8.16
C THR A 420 13.10 22.30 7.23
N ASP A 421 13.60 22.50 6.02
CA ASP A 421 12.98 23.41 5.05
C ASP A 421 11.51 23.03 4.75
N ASP A 422 11.20 21.74 4.66
CA ASP A 422 9.82 21.25 4.44
C ASP A 422 8.85 21.62 5.58
N ILE A 423 9.28 21.49 6.84
CA ILE A 423 8.45 21.83 8.01
C ILE A 423 8.29 23.34 8.11
N ALA A 424 9.38 24.08 7.92
CA ALA A 424 9.36 25.53 7.89
C ALA A 424 8.43 26.01 6.76
N GLU A 425 8.45 25.37 5.59
CA GLU A 425 7.58 25.69 4.45
C GLU A 425 6.09 25.61 4.83
N ARG A 426 5.68 24.51 5.46
CA ARG A 426 4.30 24.34 5.95
C ARG A 426 3.92 25.37 7.01
N ALA A 427 4.82 25.68 7.95
CA ALA A 427 4.58 26.72 8.95
C ALA A 427 4.39 28.10 8.31
N MET A 428 5.17 28.42 7.27
CA MET A 428 5.00 29.64 6.49
C MET A 428 3.63 29.66 5.79
N GLU A 429 3.20 28.55 5.19
CA GLU A 429 1.90 28.46 4.54
C GLU A 429 0.74 28.73 5.52
N VAL A 430 0.81 28.19 6.74
CA VAL A 430 -0.18 28.44 7.80
C VAL A 430 -0.29 29.94 8.10
N ILE A 431 0.84 30.60 8.39
CA ILE A 431 0.88 32.03 8.72
C ILE A 431 0.34 32.88 7.55
N LEU A 432 0.74 32.56 6.31
CA LEU A 432 0.31 33.30 5.12
C LEU A 432 -1.18 33.13 4.86
N ARG A 433 -1.72 31.93 5.12
CA ARG A 433 -3.15 31.68 5.01
C ARG A 433 -3.93 32.51 6.04
N TRP A 434 -3.50 32.52 7.30
CA TRP A 434 -4.15 33.34 8.33
C TRP A 434 -4.13 34.82 7.99
N SER A 435 -2.99 35.35 7.55
CA SER A 435 -2.89 36.73 7.08
C SER A 435 -3.84 37.03 5.92
N ARG A 436 -3.97 36.10 4.97
CA ARG A 436 -4.93 36.24 3.86
C ARG A 436 -6.37 36.25 4.35
N ASP A 437 -6.72 35.32 5.25
CA ASP A 437 -8.10 35.09 5.70
C ASP A 437 -8.57 36.27 6.60
N GLU A 438 -7.69 36.83 7.42
CA GLU A 438 -7.92 38.08 8.20
C GLU A 438 -7.77 39.36 7.34
N GLY A 439 -7.21 39.23 6.15
CA GLY A 439 -7.04 40.33 5.19
C GLY A 439 -6.00 41.38 5.58
N GLU A 440 -5.12 41.08 6.52
CA GLU A 440 -4.11 41.99 7.09
C GLU A 440 -2.72 41.36 6.98
N SER A 441 -1.64 42.16 6.97
CA SER A 441 -0.29 41.61 6.81
C SER A 441 0.20 40.85 8.04
N VAL A 442 1.14 39.92 7.82
CA VAL A 442 1.77 39.15 8.90
C VAL A 442 2.49 40.06 9.89
N GLU A 443 3.09 41.15 9.41
CA GLU A 443 3.78 42.14 10.25
C GLU A 443 2.85 42.78 11.29
N VAL A 444 1.56 42.89 10.98
CA VAL A 444 0.53 43.46 11.88
C VAL A 444 -0.06 42.40 12.80
N LEU A 445 -0.44 41.26 12.22
CA LEU A 445 -1.14 40.22 12.97
C LEU A 445 -0.22 39.47 13.93
N TYR A 446 1.03 39.21 13.50
CA TYR A 446 1.97 38.32 14.17
C TYR A 446 3.38 38.93 14.19
N PRO A 447 3.58 40.10 14.83
CA PRO A 447 4.85 40.82 14.80
C PRO A 447 6.03 39.99 15.34
N GLU A 448 5.78 39.10 16.30
CA GLU A 448 6.77 38.19 16.87
C GLU A 448 7.30 37.14 15.88
N LEU A 449 6.50 36.74 14.88
CA LEU A 449 6.92 35.78 13.84
C LEU A 449 7.51 36.45 12.60
N SER A 450 7.20 37.74 12.38
CA SER A 450 7.54 38.46 11.16
C SER A 450 9.04 38.44 10.81
N ALA A 451 9.92 38.63 11.80
CA ALA A 451 11.36 38.62 11.57
C ALA A 451 11.88 37.25 11.10
N ARG A 452 11.38 36.17 11.73
CA ARG A 452 11.76 34.78 11.40
C ARG A 452 11.19 34.35 10.05
N LEU A 453 9.94 34.72 9.77
CA LEU A 453 9.29 34.50 8.49
C LEU A 453 10.08 35.16 7.35
N ALA A 454 10.47 36.43 7.52
CA ALA A 454 11.26 37.15 6.54
C ALA A 454 12.65 36.53 6.30
N GLU A 455 13.27 35.93 7.32
CA GLU A 455 14.53 35.19 7.15
C GLU A 455 14.33 33.90 6.35
N ARG A 456 13.32 33.09 6.70
CA ARG A 456 13.03 31.84 5.99
C ARG A 456 12.60 32.06 4.56
N MET A 457 11.83 33.11 4.28
CA MET A 457 11.41 33.45 2.92
C MET A 457 12.56 33.80 1.97
N LYS A 458 13.72 34.23 2.48
CA LYS A 458 14.91 34.41 1.63
C LYS A 458 15.47 33.08 1.12
N ARG A 459 15.16 31.98 1.79
CA ARG A 459 15.61 30.61 1.48
C ARG A 459 14.51 29.76 0.85
N ALA A 460 13.26 30.22 0.90
CA ALA A 460 12.07 29.51 0.44
C ALA A 460 11.92 29.42 -1.09
N SER A 461 11.01 28.56 -1.53
CA SER A 461 10.65 28.40 -2.94
C SER A 461 10.17 29.71 -3.59
N ARG A 462 10.38 29.85 -4.91
CA ARG A 462 9.97 31.04 -5.67
C ARG A 462 8.47 31.31 -5.60
N GLU A 463 7.64 30.29 -5.42
CA GLU A 463 6.18 30.41 -5.39
C GLU A 463 5.69 31.03 -4.07
N LEU A 464 6.21 30.57 -2.93
CA LEU A 464 5.89 31.17 -1.63
C LEU A 464 6.41 32.60 -1.51
N THR A 465 7.58 32.87 -2.07
CA THR A 465 8.14 34.22 -2.16
C THR A 465 7.18 35.18 -2.87
N LYS A 466 6.56 34.74 -3.98
CA LYS A 466 5.56 35.53 -4.73
C LYS A 466 4.28 35.76 -3.92
N ARG A 467 3.77 34.73 -3.23
CA ARG A 467 2.54 34.85 -2.40
C ARG A 467 2.73 35.86 -1.26
N TYR A 468 3.91 35.86 -0.61
CA TYR A 468 4.22 36.81 0.46
C TYR A 468 4.35 38.25 -0.03
N GLN A 469 5.09 38.47 -1.14
CA GLN A 469 5.24 39.81 -1.72
C GLN A 469 3.87 40.41 -2.08
N TRP A 470 2.97 39.59 -2.65
CA TRP A 470 1.60 40.02 -2.94
C TRP A 470 0.82 40.48 -1.70
N LEU A 471 0.96 39.78 -0.56
CA LEU A 471 0.31 40.18 0.69
C LEU A 471 0.88 41.49 1.26
N GLN A 472 2.20 41.68 1.21
CA GLN A 472 2.85 42.92 1.65
C GLN A 472 2.41 44.12 0.80
N ASP A 473 2.32 43.94 -0.52
CA ASP A 473 1.90 45.00 -1.44
C ASP A 473 0.42 45.38 -1.23
N LYS A 474 -0.45 44.42 -0.88
CA LYS A 474 -1.85 44.66 -0.56
C LYS A 474 -2.03 45.53 0.69
N ASP A 475 -1.22 45.31 1.72
CA ASP A 475 -1.25 46.13 2.95
C ASP A 475 -0.70 47.55 2.71
N ARG A 476 0.41 47.67 1.96
CA ARG A 476 0.91 48.98 1.52
C ARG A 476 -0.13 49.79 0.74
N ALA A 477 -0.96 49.12 -0.06
CA ALA A 477 -2.04 49.75 -0.80
C ALA A 477 -3.24 50.17 0.08
N LYS A 478 -3.41 49.57 1.28
CA LYS A 478 -4.46 49.97 2.23
C LYS A 478 -4.06 51.14 3.13
N ARG A 479 -2.75 51.33 3.36
CA ARG A 479 -2.19 52.38 4.24
C ARG A 479 -1.93 53.72 3.54
N ASN A 480 -1.95 53.73 2.21
CA ASN A 480 -1.88 54.91 1.36
C ASN A 480 -3.27 55.25 0.85
#